data_AF-A0A4Q0J1S9-F1
#
_entry.id   AF-A0A4Q0J1S9-F1
#
_cell.length_a   1.000
_cell.length_b   1.000
_cell.length_c   1.000
_cell.angle_alpha   90.00
_cell.angle_beta   90.00
_cell.angle_gamma   90.00
#
_symmetry.space_group_name_H-M   'P 1'
#
loop_
_entity.id
_entity.type
_entity.pdbx_description
1 polymer ?
#
loop_
_entity_poly.entity_id
_entity_poly.type
_entity_poly.pdbx_seq_one_letter_code
_entity_poly.pdbx_strand_id
1 'polypeptide(L)'
;MYQHLDEAQIQERKKAYALIKRLMTNPQNKEEENLAAIMVEQLRAGKDLSDEEIKHFLNVSTDKKQNFLKFLSGDKSRDPNKHIIRVSNTHSGIELVHFCSNDQAKAIWKEYNFPQSIGKIVFWYHIVPIIERVRDIVGCKYLFLFAADSTEDGSLINYYNVELKLNRPNDIGTSKPIYDFNCIFMCSEINNLLQHRIDFLKNFNPDIPIGAV
;
A
#
# COMPACT_ATOMS: atom_id res chain seq x y z
N MET A 1 -3.63 1.48 -13.80
CA MET A 1 -3.98 0.13 -14.29
C MET A 1 -5.49 0.07 -14.35
N TYR A 2 -6.05 -0.13 -15.54
CA TYR A 2 -7.41 -0.63 -15.61
C TYR A 2 -7.36 -2.06 -15.08
N GLN A 3 -7.81 -2.24 -13.83
CA GLN A 3 -8.54 -3.46 -13.54
C GLN A 3 -9.69 -3.49 -14.53
N HIS A 4 -10.01 -4.67 -15.08
CA HIS A 4 -11.43 -4.94 -15.30
C HIS A 4 -12.08 -4.74 -13.94
N LEU A 5 -12.57 -3.53 -13.71
CA LEU A 5 -13.47 -3.25 -12.63
C LEU A 5 -14.69 -4.10 -12.95
N ASP A 6 -14.93 -5.10 -12.12
CA ASP A 6 -16.20 -5.81 -12.08
C ASP A 6 -17.31 -4.75 -12.19
N GLU A 7 -18.19 -4.88 -13.18
CA GLU A 7 -19.29 -3.93 -13.38
C GLU A 7 -20.10 -3.76 -12.10
N ALA A 8 -20.18 -4.80 -11.26
CA ALA A 8 -20.78 -4.73 -9.93
C ALA A 8 -20.03 -3.76 -8.99
N GLN A 9 -18.70 -3.82 -8.93
CA GLN A 9 -17.87 -2.90 -8.13
C GLN A 9 -17.93 -1.45 -8.64
N ILE A 10 -17.99 -1.23 -9.96
CA ILE A 10 -18.24 0.12 -10.51
C ILE A 10 -19.61 0.62 -10.08
N GLN A 11 -20.61 -0.25 -10.14
CA GLN A 11 -21.98 0.11 -9.82
C GLN A 11 -22.14 0.41 -8.33
N GLU A 12 -21.49 -0.35 -7.46
CA GLU A 12 -21.44 -0.14 -6.02
C GLU A 12 -20.75 1.18 -5.66
N ARG A 13 -19.58 1.46 -6.25
CA ARG A 13 -18.91 2.76 -6.13
C ARG A 13 -19.79 3.91 -6.61
N LYS A 14 -20.43 3.77 -7.78
CA LYS A 14 -21.35 4.80 -8.30
C LYS A 14 -22.51 5.08 -7.35
N LYS A 15 -23.09 4.05 -6.71
CA LYS A 15 -24.15 4.21 -5.71
C LYS A 15 -23.65 4.94 -4.47
N ALA A 16 -22.50 4.54 -3.93
CA ALA A 16 -21.88 5.20 -2.77
C ALA A 16 -21.62 6.69 -3.03
N TYR A 17 -21.00 7.02 -4.17
CA TYR A 17 -20.76 8.40 -4.58
C TYR A 17 -22.06 9.19 -4.84
N ALA A 18 -23.06 8.57 -5.47
CA ALA A 18 -24.35 9.21 -5.72
C ALA A 18 -25.10 9.51 -4.42
N LEU A 19 -25.08 8.59 -3.45
CA LEU A 19 -25.67 8.79 -2.13
C LEU A 19 -24.98 9.93 -1.39
N ILE A 20 -23.64 9.93 -1.32
CA ILE A 20 -22.86 10.99 -0.68
C ILE A 20 -23.13 12.34 -1.36
N LYS A 21 -23.15 12.38 -2.69
CA LYS A 21 -23.47 13.59 -3.45
C LYS A 21 -24.87 14.11 -3.11
N ARG A 22 -25.88 13.24 -3.03
CA ARG A 22 -27.24 13.62 -2.60
C ARG A 22 -27.26 14.17 -1.18
N LEU A 23 -26.62 13.47 -0.23
CA LEU A 23 -26.58 13.88 1.17
C LEU A 23 -25.82 15.22 1.36
N MET A 24 -24.78 15.49 0.57
CA MET A 24 -24.07 16.78 0.61
C MET A 24 -24.81 17.92 -0.08
N THR A 25 -25.56 17.61 -1.15
CA THR A 25 -26.21 18.64 -1.98
C THR A 25 -27.58 19.04 -1.41
N ASN A 26 -28.31 18.11 -0.79
CA ASN A 26 -29.62 18.38 -0.20
C ASN A 26 -29.90 17.45 1.00
N PRO A 27 -29.26 17.69 2.16
CA PRO A 27 -29.56 16.96 3.38
C PRO A 27 -30.94 17.35 3.93
N GLN A 28 -31.77 16.38 4.28
CA GLN A 28 -33.10 16.63 4.85
C GLN A 28 -33.05 17.03 6.32
N ASN A 29 -31.99 16.66 7.03
CA ASN A 29 -31.82 16.98 8.44
C ASN A 29 -30.32 17.02 8.81
N LYS A 30 -30.05 17.46 10.04
CA LYS A 30 -28.69 17.53 10.60
C LYS A 30 -28.00 16.15 10.63
N GLU A 31 -28.76 15.06 10.69
CA GLU A 31 -28.22 13.70 10.74
C GLU A 31 -27.70 13.24 9.37
N GLU A 32 -28.39 13.59 8.27
CA GLU A 32 -27.93 13.33 6.90
C GLU A 32 -26.68 14.15 6.57
N GLU A 33 -26.61 15.42 7.00
CA GLU A 33 -25.44 16.29 6.86
C GLU A 33 -24.21 15.67 7.57
N ASN A 34 -24.44 15.20 8.80
CA ASN A 34 -23.48 14.51 9.64
C ASN A 34 -22.99 13.18 9.03
N LEU A 35 -23.90 12.37 8.50
CA LEU A 35 -23.58 11.11 7.84
C LEU A 35 -22.73 11.33 6.59
N ALA A 36 -23.05 12.35 5.79
CA ALA A 36 -22.28 12.71 4.60
C ALA A 36 -20.83 13.02 4.95
N ALA A 37 -20.60 13.79 6.03
CA ALA A 37 -19.26 14.12 6.48
C ALA A 37 -18.45 12.87 6.89
N ILE A 38 -19.07 11.90 7.57
CA ILE A 38 -18.41 10.63 7.95
C ILE A 38 -18.03 9.83 6.70
N MET A 39 -18.97 9.64 5.77
CA MET A 39 -18.75 8.84 4.56
C MET A 39 -17.67 9.46 3.66
N VAL A 40 -17.61 10.79 3.56
CA VAL A 40 -16.56 11.50 2.82
C VAL A 40 -15.17 11.26 3.43
N GLU A 41 -15.05 11.29 4.76
CA GLU A 41 -13.75 11.05 5.41
C GLU A 41 -13.28 9.60 5.26
N GLN A 42 -14.19 8.61 5.26
CA GLN A 42 -13.83 7.21 4.98
C GLN A 42 -13.32 7.01 3.54
N LEU A 43 -13.98 7.65 2.56
CA LEU A 43 -13.50 7.64 1.17
C LEU A 43 -12.14 8.35 1.03
N ARG A 44 -11.94 9.48 1.72
CA ARG A 44 -10.65 10.19 1.74
C ARG A 44 -9.53 9.35 2.37
N ALA A 45 -9.87 8.49 3.32
CA ALA A 45 -8.95 7.53 3.92
C ALA A 45 -8.63 6.33 3.00
N GLY A 46 -9.14 6.33 1.76
CA GLY A 46 -8.86 5.28 0.77
C GLY A 46 -9.61 3.97 1.01
N LYS A 47 -10.59 3.95 1.92
CA LYS A 47 -11.45 2.79 2.13
C LYS A 47 -12.63 2.86 1.16
N ASP A 48 -12.69 1.90 0.24
CA ASP A 48 -13.94 1.63 -0.48
C ASP A 48 -15.00 1.19 0.53
N LEU A 49 -16.19 1.78 0.45
CA LEU A 49 -17.32 1.42 1.30
C LEU A 49 -18.23 0.46 0.52
N SER A 50 -18.40 -0.74 1.03
CA SER A 50 -19.40 -1.70 0.54
C SER A 50 -20.83 -1.25 0.81
N ASP A 51 -21.80 -1.77 0.05
CA ASP A 51 -23.23 -1.56 0.28
C ASP A 51 -23.64 -2.02 1.70
N GLU A 52 -23.00 -3.06 2.25
CA GLU A 52 -23.19 -3.49 3.64
C GLU A 52 -22.65 -2.48 4.65
N GLU A 53 -21.46 -1.92 4.43
CA GLU A 53 -20.89 -0.89 5.32
C GLU A 53 -21.72 0.39 5.28
N ILE A 54 -22.21 0.77 4.10
CA ILE A 54 -23.13 1.91 3.92
C ILE A 54 -24.41 1.65 4.72
N LYS A 55 -25.02 0.46 4.60
CA LYS A 55 -26.19 0.07 5.40
C LYS A 55 -25.88 0.04 6.89
N HIS A 56 -24.72 -0.48 7.28
CA HIS A 56 -24.28 -0.49 8.67
C HIS A 56 -24.18 0.94 9.20
N PHE A 57 -23.53 1.84 8.48
CA PHE A 57 -23.46 3.26 8.82
C PHE A 57 -24.84 3.89 8.92
N LEU A 58 -25.78 3.56 8.04
CA LEU A 58 -27.17 4.01 8.16
C LEU A 58 -27.82 3.49 9.46
N ASN A 59 -27.52 2.27 9.86
CA ASN A 59 -28.09 1.57 11.01
C ASN A 59 -27.39 1.84 12.36
N VAL A 60 -26.18 2.41 12.38
CA VAL A 60 -25.49 2.77 13.63
C VAL A 60 -26.33 3.83 14.37
N SER A 61 -26.49 3.65 15.70
CA SER A 61 -27.28 4.54 16.55
C SER A 61 -26.79 6.00 16.48
N THR A 62 -27.74 6.92 16.57
CA THR A 62 -27.53 8.38 16.47
C THR A 62 -26.41 8.86 17.41
N ASP A 63 -26.33 8.33 18.63
CA ASP A 63 -25.33 8.70 19.62
C ASP A 63 -23.89 8.37 19.18
N LYS A 64 -23.67 7.21 18.56
CA LYS A 64 -22.34 6.81 18.08
C LYS A 64 -21.88 7.69 16.92
N LYS A 65 -22.79 8.04 16.00
CA LYS A 65 -22.53 8.97 14.88
C LYS A 65 -22.18 10.36 15.39
N GLN A 66 -22.97 10.88 16.32
CA GLN A 66 -22.73 12.21 16.91
C GLN A 66 -21.42 12.26 17.69
N ASN A 67 -21.07 11.21 18.44
CA ASN A 67 -19.80 11.16 19.17
C ASN A 67 -18.59 11.11 18.23
N PHE A 68 -18.66 10.32 17.15
CA PHE A 68 -17.61 10.28 16.15
C PHE A 68 -17.44 11.63 15.42
N LEU A 69 -18.55 12.32 15.12
CA LEU A 69 -18.50 13.66 14.53
C LEU A 69 -17.98 14.71 15.48
N LYS A 70 -18.44 14.71 16.74
CA LYS A 70 -17.87 15.60 17.76
C LYS A 70 -16.37 15.39 17.90
N PHE A 71 -15.90 14.14 17.84
CA PHE A 71 -14.48 13.81 17.83
C PHE A 71 -13.77 14.39 16.59
N LEU A 72 -14.28 14.15 15.38
CA LEU A 72 -13.69 14.67 14.13
C LEU A 72 -13.70 16.21 14.06
N SER A 73 -14.82 16.83 14.41
CA SER A 73 -14.97 18.29 14.47
C SER A 73 -14.04 18.88 15.52
N GLY A 74 -13.96 18.27 16.71
CA GLY A 74 -13.05 18.67 17.78
C GLY A 74 -11.59 18.57 17.38
N ASP A 75 -11.19 17.51 16.68
CA ASP A 75 -9.83 17.35 16.16
C ASP A 75 -9.50 18.40 15.08
N LYS A 76 -10.42 18.64 14.13
CA LYS A 76 -10.27 19.72 13.12
C LYS A 76 -10.16 21.11 13.73
N SER A 77 -10.88 21.38 14.82
CA SER A 77 -10.76 22.65 15.53
C SER A 77 -9.45 22.78 16.29
N ARG A 78 -8.90 21.68 16.83
CA ARG A 78 -7.62 21.65 17.55
C ARG A 78 -6.42 21.79 16.61
N ASP A 79 -6.48 21.14 15.45
CA ASP A 79 -5.47 21.26 14.40
C ASP A 79 -6.13 21.62 13.06
N PRO A 80 -6.32 22.93 12.79
CA PRO A 80 -7.03 23.42 11.61
C PRO A 80 -6.20 23.34 10.33
N ASN A 81 -4.99 22.79 10.38
CA ASN A 81 -4.13 22.68 9.20
C ASN A 81 -4.81 21.82 8.11
N LYS A 82 -5.15 22.48 7.00
CA LYS A 82 -5.85 21.87 5.86
C LYS A 82 -4.99 20.87 5.08
N HIS A 83 -3.67 20.88 5.29
CA HIS A 83 -2.73 19.94 4.69
C HIS A 83 -2.64 18.61 5.46
N ILE A 84 -3.26 18.51 6.64
CA ILE A 84 -3.32 17.26 7.40
C ILE A 84 -4.42 16.37 6.85
N ILE A 85 -3.99 15.25 6.26
CA ILE A 85 -4.88 14.16 5.86
C ILE A 85 -5.12 13.30 7.10
N ARG A 86 -6.39 13.19 7.52
CA ARG A 86 -6.80 12.38 8.65
C ARG A 86 -7.08 10.96 8.18
N VAL A 87 -6.40 10.00 8.77
CA VAL A 87 -6.48 8.58 8.41
C VAL A 87 -6.79 7.72 9.62
N SER A 88 -7.37 6.55 9.40
CA SER A 88 -7.72 5.63 10.49
C SER A 88 -6.50 5.03 11.19
N ASN A 89 -5.46 4.71 10.43
CA ASN A 89 -4.21 4.13 10.92
C ASN A 89 -3.06 4.75 10.14
N THR A 90 -1.93 4.91 10.81
CA THR A 90 -0.65 5.25 10.19
C THR A 90 0.32 4.10 10.40
N HIS A 91 1.18 3.86 9.41
CA HIS A 91 2.20 2.82 9.48
C HIS A 91 3.54 3.43 9.09
N SER A 92 4.56 3.22 9.92
CA SER A 92 5.93 3.57 9.56
C SER A 92 6.43 2.66 8.44
N GLY A 93 7.08 3.26 7.45
CA GLY A 93 7.60 2.55 6.29
C GLY A 93 8.99 3.04 5.89
N ILE A 94 9.75 2.15 5.26
CA ILE A 94 11.02 2.46 4.62
C ILE A 94 10.76 2.52 3.11
N GLU A 95 11.09 3.65 2.50
CA GLU A 95 11.02 3.78 1.04
C GLU A 95 12.35 3.34 0.42
N LEU A 96 12.29 2.40 -0.52
CA LEU A 96 13.43 1.99 -1.33
C LEU A 96 13.46 2.82 -2.61
N VAL A 97 14.25 3.88 -2.59
CA VAL A 97 14.46 4.78 -3.74
C VAL A 97 15.69 4.39 -4.55
N HIS A 98 15.67 4.68 -5.86
CA HIS A 98 16.80 4.49 -6.79
C HIS A 98 17.43 3.09 -6.79
N PHE A 99 16.61 2.06 -6.54
CA PHE A 99 17.06 0.67 -6.67
C PHE A 99 17.11 0.27 -8.15
N CYS A 100 18.31 0.33 -8.73
CA CYS A 100 18.58 -0.02 -10.12
C CYS A 100 19.91 -0.77 -10.24
N SER A 101 20.13 -1.43 -11.38
CA SER A 101 21.38 -2.09 -11.69
C SER A 101 22.00 -1.46 -12.94
N ASN A 102 23.28 -1.13 -12.87
CA ASN A 102 24.08 -0.66 -14.00
C ASN A 102 24.15 -1.76 -15.07
N ASP A 103 23.93 -1.40 -16.34
CA ASP A 103 23.95 -2.35 -17.45
C ASP A 103 25.32 -3.00 -17.67
N GLN A 104 26.43 -2.29 -17.38
CA GLN A 104 27.77 -2.89 -17.41
C GLN A 104 27.92 -3.98 -16.35
N ALA A 105 27.40 -3.74 -15.14
CA ALA A 105 27.40 -4.73 -14.08
C ALA A 105 26.51 -5.93 -14.41
N LYS A 106 25.38 -5.71 -15.09
CA LYS A 106 24.52 -6.81 -15.60
C LYS A 106 25.25 -7.67 -16.64
N ALA A 107 26.05 -7.07 -17.52
CA ALA A 107 26.82 -7.81 -18.52
C ALA A 107 27.84 -8.74 -17.85
N ILE A 108 28.64 -8.19 -16.93
CA ILE A 108 29.61 -8.97 -16.14
C ILE A 108 28.88 -10.06 -15.33
N TRP A 109 27.73 -9.74 -14.73
CA TRP A 109 26.97 -10.69 -13.93
C TRP A 109 26.54 -11.94 -14.72
N LYS A 110 26.18 -11.76 -16.00
CA LYS A 110 25.81 -12.86 -16.90
C LYS A 110 26.97 -13.81 -17.16
N GLU A 111 28.21 -13.33 -17.18
CA GLU A 111 29.40 -14.17 -17.42
C GLU A 111 29.64 -15.19 -16.30
N TYR A 112 29.18 -14.90 -15.08
CA TYR A 112 29.27 -15.84 -13.95
C TYR A 112 28.27 -17.01 -14.02
N ASN A 113 27.32 -16.99 -14.97
CA ASN A 113 26.27 -18.01 -15.12
C ASN A 113 25.48 -18.27 -13.82
N PHE A 114 25.30 -17.27 -12.97
CA PHE A 114 24.43 -17.39 -11.81
C PHE A 114 22.95 -17.41 -12.22
N PRO A 115 22.12 -18.29 -11.63
CA PRO A 115 20.69 -18.37 -11.97
C PRO A 115 19.89 -17.16 -11.47
N GLN A 116 20.41 -16.43 -10.49
CA GLN A 116 19.74 -15.28 -9.87
C GLN A 116 20.20 -13.97 -10.49
N SER A 117 19.32 -12.97 -10.60
CA SER A 117 19.70 -11.64 -11.06
C SER A 117 20.52 -10.88 -10.00
N ILE A 118 21.42 -10.00 -10.43
CA ILE A 118 22.22 -9.16 -9.54
C ILE A 118 21.34 -8.34 -8.57
N GLY A 119 20.22 -7.80 -9.06
CA GLY A 119 19.28 -7.04 -8.23
C GLY A 119 18.70 -7.90 -7.11
N LYS A 120 18.29 -9.14 -7.42
CA LYS A 120 17.76 -10.07 -6.42
C LYS A 120 18.79 -10.40 -5.35
N ILE A 121 20.04 -10.65 -5.75
CA ILE A 121 21.14 -10.88 -4.81
C ILE A 121 21.33 -9.68 -3.90
N VAL A 122 21.52 -8.49 -4.48
CA VAL A 122 21.77 -7.26 -3.72
C VAL A 122 20.63 -6.99 -2.74
N PHE A 123 19.39 -7.19 -3.18
CA PHE A 123 18.23 -7.01 -2.33
C PHE A 123 18.26 -7.93 -1.11
N TRP A 124 18.32 -9.24 -1.30
CA TRP A 124 18.21 -10.20 -0.19
C TRP A 124 19.46 -10.29 0.68
N TYR A 125 20.66 -10.18 0.10
CA TYR A 125 21.92 -10.29 0.85
C TYR A 125 22.34 -8.98 1.52
N HIS A 126 22.08 -7.83 0.91
CA HIS A 126 22.60 -6.55 1.40
C HIS A 126 21.51 -5.60 1.91
N ILE A 127 20.41 -5.45 1.17
CA ILE A 127 19.37 -4.48 1.53
C ILE A 127 18.50 -4.97 2.69
N VAL A 128 17.99 -6.20 2.64
CA VAL A 128 17.09 -6.71 3.70
C VAL A 128 17.74 -6.75 5.10
N PRO A 129 19.04 -7.08 5.26
CA PRO A 129 19.72 -6.92 6.56
C PRO A 129 19.80 -5.47 7.05
N ILE A 130 19.91 -4.49 6.16
CA ILE A 130 19.86 -3.08 6.54
C ILE A 130 18.45 -2.73 7.03
N ILE A 131 17.42 -3.19 6.32
CA ILE A 131 16.01 -3.01 6.69
C ILE A 131 15.71 -3.62 8.07
N GLU A 132 16.22 -4.82 8.34
CA GLU A 132 16.09 -5.47 9.65
C GLU A 132 16.67 -4.61 10.77
N ARG A 133 17.90 -4.10 10.58
CA ARG A 133 18.53 -3.20 11.55
C ARG A 133 17.75 -1.91 11.75
N VAL A 134 17.23 -1.31 10.68
CA VAL A 134 16.39 -0.11 10.79
C VAL A 134 15.12 -0.43 11.58
N ARG A 135 14.43 -1.53 11.26
CA ARG A 135 13.26 -1.98 12.03
C ARG A 135 13.58 -2.13 13.52
N ASP A 136 14.71 -2.73 13.86
CA ASP A 136 15.08 -3.01 15.25
C ASP A 136 15.42 -1.75 16.04
N ILE A 137 15.90 -0.69 15.37
CA ILE A 137 16.27 0.57 16.01
C ILE A 137 15.09 1.54 16.11
N VAL A 138 14.33 1.73 15.03
CA VAL A 138 13.29 2.79 14.94
C VAL A 138 11.85 2.27 14.85
N GLY A 139 11.64 0.98 14.58
CA GLY A 139 10.31 0.40 14.40
C GLY A 139 9.67 0.79 13.05
N CYS A 140 9.79 -0.10 12.06
CA CYS A 140 9.15 0.06 10.75
C CYS A 140 8.25 -1.15 10.46
N LYS A 141 7.05 -0.91 9.91
CA LYS A 141 6.13 -2.00 9.56
C LYS A 141 6.32 -2.45 8.11
N TYR A 142 6.52 -1.51 7.19
CA TYR A 142 6.58 -1.81 5.75
C TYR A 142 7.90 -1.40 5.11
N LEU A 143 8.32 -2.15 4.10
CA LEU A 143 9.19 -1.66 3.03
C LEU A 143 8.29 -1.36 1.83
N PHE A 144 8.52 -0.24 1.14
CA PHE A 144 7.78 0.08 -0.07
C PHE A 144 8.65 0.76 -1.14
N LEU A 145 8.17 0.73 -2.38
CA LEU A 145 8.77 1.45 -3.50
C LEU A 145 7.69 1.86 -4.51
N PHE A 146 8.09 2.74 -5.43
CA PHE A 146 7.31 3.10 -6.61
C PHE A 146 7.99 2.54 -7.86
N ALA A 147 7.37 1.51 -8.46
CA ALA A 147 7.90 0.84 -9.64
C ALA A 147 7.59 1.65 -10.91
N ALA A 148 8.62 2.20 -11.55
CA ALA A 148 8.53 2.91 -12.83
C ALA A 148 8.38 1.95 -14.01
N ASP A 149 7.32 1.14 -14.00
CA ASP A 149 7.06 0.16 -15.05
C ASP A 149 6.20 0.77 -16.17
N SER A 150 6.79 0.92 -17.35
CA SER A 150 6.12 1.36 -18.57
C SER A 150 5.93 0.24 -19.60
N THR A 151 6.25 -1.01 -19.23
CA THR A 151 6.12 -2.16 -20.12
C THR A 151 4.66 -2.65 -20.18
N GLU A 152 4.23 -3.13 -21.34
CA GLU A 152 2.86 -3.66 -21.51
C GLU A 152 2.65 -4.95 -20.69
N ASP A 153 3.72 -5.75 -20.53
CA ASP A 153 3.69 -7.03 -19.83
C ASP A 153 3.88 -6.91 -18.32
N GLY A 154 4.20 -5.70 -17.81
CA GLY A 154 4.41 -5.46 -16.39
C GLY A 154 5.65 -6.18 -15.84
N SER A 155 6.68 -6.33 -16.67
CA SER A 155 7.91 -7.06 -16.34
C SER A 155 8.54 -6.63 -15.01
N LEU A 156 8.60 -5.32 -14.73
CA LEU A 156 9.25 -4.80 -13.53
C LEU A 156 8.37 -5.01 -12.28
N ILE A 157 7.06 -4.84 -12.41
CA ILE A 157 6.10 -5.17 -11.35
C ILE A 157 6.20 -6.65 -11.00
N ASN A 158 6.21 -7.53 -12.02
CA ASN A 158 6.31 -8.96 -11.83
C ASN A 158 7.64 -9.35 -11.18
N TYR A 159 8.75 -8.74 -11.60
CA TYR A 159 10.04 -8.92 -10.94
C TYR A 159 9.98 -8.56 -9.45
N TYR A 160 9.46 -7.39 -9.09
CA TYR A 160 9.34 -6.99 -7.68
C TYR A 160 8.40 -7.91 -6.89
N ASN A 161 7.34 -8.40 -7.52
CA ASN A 161 6.40 -9.30 -6.87
C ASN A 161 6.97 -10.70 -6.65
N VAL A 162 7.47 -11.33 -7.71
CA VAL A 162 7.92 -12.72 -7.67
C VAL A 162 9.29 -12.83 -7.02
N GLU A 163 10.24 -11.98 -7.39
CA GLU A 163 11.64 -12.10 -6.96
C GLU A 163 11.91 -11.42 -5.62
N LEU A 164 11.27 -10.28 -5.35
CA LEU A 164 11.51 -9.48 -4.13
C LEU A 164 10.36 -9.55 -3.11
N LYS A 165 9.25 -10.24 -3.44
CA LYS A 165 8.08 -10.41 -2.57
C LYS A 165 7.44 -9.08 -2.13
N LEU A 166 7.48 -8.08 -3.01
CA LEU A 166 6.75 -6.82 -2.86
C LEU A 166 5.40 -6.93 -3.56
N ASN A 167 4.33 -6.74 -2.82
CA ASN A 167 2.97 -6.91 -3.31
C ASN A 167 2.35 -5.57 -3.68
N ARG A 168 1.26 -5.62 -4.44
CA ARG A 168 0.39 -4.48 -4.68
C ARG A 168 -0.83 -4.60 -3.77
N PRO A 169 -0.82 -4.01 -2.57
CA PRO A 169 -1.99 -4.04 -1.70
C PRO A 169 -3.12 -3.19 -2.29
N ASN A 170 -4.36 -3.55 -1.95
CA ASN A 170 -5.55 -2.76 -2.29
C ASN A 170 -6.07 -1.96 -1.09
N ASP A 171 -5.57 -2.24 0.11
CA ASP A 171 -6.05 -1.75 1.41
C ASP A 171 -5.07 -0.78 2.09
N ILE A 172 -3.91 -0.54 1.48
CA ILE A 172 -2.85 0.33 2.01
C ILE A 172 -2.53 1.40 0.96
N GLY A 173 -2.55 2.65 1.41
CA GLY A 173 -2.17 3.83 0.61
C GLY A 173 -0.90 4.50 1.13
N THR A 174 -0.33 5.36 0.30
CA THR A 174 0.83 6.20 0.65
C THR A 174 0.70 7.59 0.02
N SER A 175 1.49 8.54 0.51
CA SER A 175 1.70 9.82 -0.17
C SER A 175 2.64 9.61 -1.35
N LYS A 176 2.20 10.00 -2.54
CA LYS A 176 2.94 9.79 -3.78
C LYS A 176 3.53 11.11 -4.26
N PRO A 177 4.87 11.25 -4.36
CA PRO A 177 5.48 12.49 -4.86
C PRO A 177 5.27 12.64 -6.36
N ILE A 178 5.40 13.87 -6.87
CA ILE A 178 5.23 14.20 -8.30
C ILE A 178 6.16 13.36 -9.18
N TYR A 179 7.39 13.14 -8.73
CA TYR A 179 8.38 12.31 -9.41
C TYR A 179 7.86 10.92 -9.77
N ASP A 180 6.99 10.35 -8.93
CA ASP A 180 6.52 8.98 -9.07
C ASP A 180 5.14 8.85 -9.70
N PHE A 181 4.48 9.93 -10.18
CA PHE A 181 3.07 9.88 -10.57
C PHE A 181 2.66 8.75 -11.54
N ASN A 182 3.56 8.30 -12.42
CA ASN A 182 3.30 7.17 -13.33
C ASN A 182 3.79 5.81 -12.80
N CYS A 183 4.46 5.80 -11.66
CA CYS A 183 4.95 4.59 -11.01
C CYS A 183 3.86 3.84 -10.26
N ILE A 184 4.14 2.61 -9.88
CA ILE A 184 3.21 1.72 -9.20
C ILE A 184 3.68 1.47 -7.77
N PHE A 185 2.84 1.80 -6.79
CA PHE A 185 3.14 1.50 -5.39
C PHE A 185 3.17 -0.01 -5.16
N MET A 186 4.25 -0.48 -4.53
CA MET A 186 4.44 -1.86 -4.11
C MET A 186 5.03 -1.88 -2.70
N CYS A 187 4.59 -2.80 -1.86
CA CYS A 187 5.09 -2.91 -0.49
C CYS A 187 5.05 -4.33 0.06
N SER A 188 5.75 -4.54 1.17
CA SER A 188 5.66 -5.78 1.96
C SER A 188 5.89 -5.48 3.43
N GLU A 189 5.24 -6.25 4.31
CA GLU A 189 5.55 -6.17 5.73
C GLU A 189 6.97 -6.67 5.98
N ILE A 190 7.73 -5.94 6.79
CA ILE A 190 9.13 -6.26 7.04
C ILE A 190 9.26 -7.65 7.66
N ASN A 191 8.37 -8.03 8.58
CA ASN A 191 8.39 -9.37 9.18
C ASN A 191 8.24 -10.49 8.12
N ASN A 192 7.37 -10.29 7.12
CA ASN A 192 7.24 -11.24 6.02
C ASN A 192 8.50 -11.25 5.14
N LEU A 193 9.10 -10.08 4.87
CA LEU A 193 10.36 -9.99 4.14
C LEU A 193 11.50 -10.74 4.84
N LEU A 194 11.60 -10.69 6.17
CA LEU A 194 12.63 -11.42 6.91
C LEU A 194 12.44 -12.93 6.79
N GLN A 195 11.19 -13.41 6.84
CA GLN A 195 10.89 -14.83 6.59
C GLN A 195 11.26 -15.22 5.16
N HIS A 196 10.85 -14.45 4.16
CA HIS A 196 11.20 -14.69 2.75
C HIS A 196 12.72 -14.66 2.51
N ARG A 197 13.48 -13.84 3.25
CA ARG A 197 14.93 -13.85 3.19
C ARG A 197 15.51 -15.18 3.67
N ILE A 198 15.02 -15.69 4.80
CA ILE A 198 15.45 -17.01 5.31
C ILE A 198 15.19 -18.09 4.26
N ASP A 199 14.00 -18.07 3.65
CA ASP A 199 13.62 -19.04 2.62
C ASP A 199 14.48 -18.90 1.36
N PHE A 200 14.76 -17.67 0.94
CA PHE A 200 15.67 -17.41 -0.18
C PHE A 200 17.08 -17.94 0.09
N LEU A 201 17.64 -17.72 1.28
CA LEU A 201 18.98 -18.19 1.63
C LEU A 201 19.05 -19.72 1.74
N LYS A 202 18.02 -20.37 2.28
CA LYS A 202 17.94 -21.84 2.34
C LYS A 202 17.91 -22.49 0.96
N ASN A 203 17.22 -21.86 0.01
CA ASN A 203 17.06 -22.36 -1.36
C ASN A 203 17.99 -21.65 -2.35
N PHE A 204 19.03 -20.99 -1.85
CA PHE A 204 19.90 -20.17 -2.70
C PHE A 204 20.63 -21.01 -3.76
N ASN A 205 21.10 -22.20 -3.35
CA ASN A 205 21.74 -23.20 -4.20
C ASN A 205 20.97 -24.52 -4.07
N PRO A 206 19.99 -24.81 -4.95
CA PRO A 206 19.22 -26.06 -4.88
C PRO A 206 20.07 -27.32 -5.17
N ASP A 207 21.27 -27.17 -5.73
CA ASP A 207 22.13 -28.28 -6.19
C ASP A 207 23.21 -28.73 -5.19
N ILE A 208 23.23 -28.21 -3.95
CA ILE A 208 24.16 -28.68 -2.90
C ILE A 208 23.37 -29.56 -1.92
N PRO A 209 23.60 -30.89 -1.90
CA PRO A 209 22.94 -31.78 -0.95
C PRO A 209 23.23 -31.36 0.49
N ILE A 210 22.19 -31.33 1.32
CA ILE A 210 22.29 -31.12 2.78
C ILE A 210 23.07 -32.32 3.35
N GLY A 211 24.38 -32.16 3.52
CA GLY A 211 25.29 -33.22 3.98
C GLY A 211 26.72 -33.14 3.44
N ALA A 212 27.07 -32.13 2.64
CA ALA A 212 28.43 -31.94 2.10
C ALA A 212 29.26 -30.88 2.85
N VAL A 213 29.15 -30.80 4.19
CA VAL A 213 30.10 -30.11 5.08
C VAL A 213 30.46 -31.03 6.22
#